data_AF-A0A426Z6M3-F1
#
_entry.id   AF-A0A426Z6M3-F1
#
_cell.length_a   1.000
_cell.length_b   1.000
_cell.length_c   1.000
_cell.angle_alpha   90.00
_cell.angle_beta   90.00
_cell.angle_gamma   90.00
#
_symmetry.space_group_name_H-M   'P 1'
#
loop_
_entity.id
_entity.type
_entity.pdbx_description
1 polymer ?
#
loop_
_entity_poly.entity_id
_entity_poly.type
_entity_poly.pdbx_seq_one_letter_code
_entity_poly.pdbx_strand_id
1 'polypeptide(L)'
;MCDCYTPAGEPIPTNKRYNAAKVFSHPDVVAEEPWYGIEQEYTLLQKDVKWPLGWPVGGFPDKSFGRDIVDAHYKACLYAGINISGINGEWEFQVGPSIGISAGDQIWVARYILEGVANRGASIRVGRETEQNGKGYFEDRRPASNMDPYVVTSMIAETTILWKP
;
A
#
# COMPACT_ATOMS: atom_id res chain seq x y z
N MET A 1 8.57 -11.72 -4.78
CA MET A 1 7.30 -11.35 -5.42
C MET A 1 7.16 -12.15 -6.70
N CYS A 2 5.99 -12.69 -7.00
CA CYS A 2 5.75 -13.53 -8.17
C CYS A 2 4.43 -13.15 -8.85
N ASP A 3 4.33 -13.46 -10.14
CA ASP A 3 3.07 -13.47 -10.87
C ASP A 3 2.49 -14.87 -10.99
N CYS A 4 1.18 -14.95 -11.21
CA CYS A 4 0.46 -16.21 -11.32
C CYS A 4 -0.12 -16.40 -12.72
N TYR A 5 0.19 -17.55 -13.32
CA TYR A 5 -0.22 -17.93 -14.66
C TYR A 5 -0.74 -19.37 -14.66
N THR A 6 -1.60 -19.69 -15.62
CA THR A 6 -1.95 -21.06 -15.97
C THR A 6 -0.72 -21.75 -16.59
N PRO A 7 -0.68 -23.10 -16.64
CA PRO A 7 0.39 -23.83 -17.35
C PRO A 7 0.52 -23.47 -18.83
N ALA A 8 -0.55 -22.93 -19.45
CA ALA A 8 -0.54 -22.46 -20.82
C ALA A 8 0.11 -21.07 -21.01
N GLY A 9 0.51 -20.39 -19.92
CA GLY A 9 1.10 -19.05 -19.95
C GLY A 9 0.09 -17.91 -19.85
N GLU A 10 -1.20 -18.21 -19.67
CA GLU A 10 -2.24 -17.19 -19.53
C GLU A 10 -2.36 -16.68 -18.09
N PRO A 11 -2.50 -15.36 -17.86
CA PRO A 11 -2.67 -14.82 -16.50
C PRO A 11 -3.97 -15.34 -15.88
N ILE A 12 -3.91 -15.84 -14.65
CA ILE A 12 -5.12 -16.30 -13.95
C ILE A 12 -6.04 -15.10 -13.60
N PRO A 13 -7.35 -15.30 -13.37
CA PRO A 13 -8.28 -14.18 -13.14
C PRO A 13 -7.93 -13.25 -11.95
N THR A 14 -7.21 -13.76 -10.96
CA THR A 14 -6.74 -13.01 -9.78
C THR A 14 -5.38 -12.33 -9.99
N ASN A 15 -4.69 -12.57 -11.11
CA ASN A 15 -3.45 -11.85 -11.46
C ASN A 15 -3.80 -10.44 -11.94
N LYS A 16 -3.82 -9.48 -11.01
CA LYS A 16 -4.06 -8.07 -11.31
C LYS A 16 -2.79 -7.33 -11.74
N ARG A 17 -1.62 -7.83 -11.33
CA ARG A 17 -0.31 -7.29 -11.71
C ARG A 17 -0.10 -7.30 -13.23
N TYR A 18 -0.54 -8.35 -13.92
CA TYR A 18 -0.39 -8.46 -15.38
C TYR A 18 -0.99 -7.28 -16.15
N ASN A 19 -2.23 -6.88 -15.82
CA ASN A 19 -2.87 -5.75 -16.49
C ASN A 19 -2.26 -4.42 -16.06
N ALA A 20 -1.91 -4.26 -14.77
CA ALA A 20 -1.20 -3.07 -14.30
C ALA A 20 0.14 -2.89 -15.01
N ALA A 21 0.90 -3.98 -15.22
CA ALA A 21 2.17 -3.96 -15.93
C ALA A 21 2.00 -3.49 -17.39
N LYS A 22 0.89 -3.81 -18.06
CA LYS A 22 0.59 -3.29 -19.40
C LYS A 22 0.39 -1.77 -19.40
N VAL A 23 -0.37 -1.25 -18.44
CA VAL A 23 -0.59 0.20 -18.30
C VAL A 23 0.74 0.92 -18.05
N PHE A 24 1.54 0.44 -17.09
CA PHE A 24 2.84 1.05 -16.78
C PHE A 24 3.92 0.82 -17.84
N SER A 25 3.69 -0.06 -18.81
CA SER A 25 4.58 -0.22 -19.98
C SER A 25 4.13 0.62 -21.18
N HIS A 26 3.00 1.33 -21.10
CA HIS A 26 2.54 2.20 -22.18
C HIS A 26 3.51 3.38 -22.34
N PRO A 27 3.97 3.73 -23.56
CA PRO A 27 5.00 4.76 -23.77
C PRO A 27 4.66 6.10 -23.10
N ASP A 28 3.42 6.56 -23.20
CA ASP A 28 2.98 7.81 -22.59
C ASP A 28 3.02 7.76 -21.04
N VAL A 29 2.73 6.60 -20.44
CA VAL A 29 2.83 6.43 -18.98
C VAL A 29 4.29 6.33 -18.53
N VAL A 30 5.13 5.66 -19.32
CA VAL A 30 6.58 5.58 -19.06
C VAL A 30 7.21 6.98 -19.11
N ALA A 31 6.80 7.81 -20.07
CA ALA A 31 7.32 9.17 -20.23
C ALA A 31 6.96 10.11 -19.06
N GLU A 32 5.80 9.90 -18.42
CA GLU A 32 5.33 10.70 -17.28
C GLU A 32 5.90 10.22 -15.92
N GLU A 33 6.54 9.05 -15.87
CA GLU A 33 7.16 8.48 -14.66
C GLU A 33 6.26 8.59 -13.39
N PRO A 34 5.09 7.94 -13.35
CA PRO A 34 4.14 8.13 -12.25
C PRO A 34 4.68 7.60 -10.91
N TRP A 35 4.71 8.48 -9.90
CA TRP A 35 5.13 8.16 -8.54
C TRP A 35 3.94 7.90 -7.63
N TYR A 36 4.07 6.92 -6.75
CA TYR A 36 3.07 6.60 -5.73
C TYR A 36 3.70 6.53 -4.34
N GLY A 37 3.07 7.21 -3.38
CA GLY A 37 3.18 6.93 -1.96
C GLY A 37 1.88 6.31 -1.48
N ILE A 38 1.95 5.14 -0.86
CA ILE A 38 0.76 4.44 -0.36
C ILE A 38 0.87 4.30 1.16
N GLU A 39 -0.09 4.89 1.85
CA GLU A 39 -0.26 4.80 3.30
C GLU A 39 -1.12 3.56 3.61
N GLN A 40 -0.58 2.65 4.41
CA GLN A 40 -1.21 1.40 4.80
C GLN A 40 -1.36 1.33 6.32
N GLU A 41 -2.50 1.82 6.79
CA GLU A 41 -3.06 1.48 8.09
C GLU A 41 -3.28 -0.04 8.26
N TYR A 42 -3.51 -0.43 9.51
CA TYR A 42 -3.99 -1.73 9.93
C TYR A 42 -4.55 -1.76 11.34
N THR A 43 -5.14 -2.89 11.73
CA THR A 43 -5.56 -3.11 13.12
C THR A 43 -5.12 -4.50 13.56
N LEU A 44 -4.33 -4.53 14.64
CA LEU A 44 -4.01 -5.80 15.28
C LEU A 44 -5.16 -6.29 16.12
N LEU A 45 -5.45 -7.58 16.01
CA LEU A 45 -6.49 -8.24 16.78
C LEU A 45 -5.88 -9.29 17.71
N GLN A 46 -6.45 -9.42 18.91
CA GLN A 46 -6.21 -10.50 19.84
C GLN A 46 -6.72 -11.81 19.24
N LYS A 47 -5.88 -12.85 19.30
CA LYS A 47 -6.08 -14.13 18.60
C LYS A 47 -7.43 -14.80 18.91
N ASP A 48 -7.78 -14.88 20.19
CA ASP A 48 -8.90 -15.72 20.63
C ASP A 48 -10.24 -14.97 20.62
N VAL A 49 -10.21 -13.67 20.90
CA VAL A 49 -11.42 -12.84 21.08
C VAL A 49 -11.72 -11.94 19.88
N LYS A 50 -10.83 -11.90 18.87
CA LYS A 50 -10.93 -11.04 17.68
C LYS A 50 -11.21 -9.56 18.00
N TRP A 51 -10.72 -9.11 19.16
CA TRP A 51 -10.85 -7.75 19.65
C TRP A 51 -9.52 -7.01 19.44
N PRO A 52 -9.49 -5.68 19.26
CA PRO A 52 -8.24 -5.00 18.97
C PRO A 52 -7.17 -5.20 20.08
N LEU A 53 -5.90 -5.26 19.68
CA LEU A 53 -4.80 -5.53 20.59
C LEU A 53 -4.72 -4.44 21.67
N GLY A 54 -4.70 -4.86 22.93
CA GLY A 54 -4.66 -3.95 24.07
C GLY A 54 -6.00 -3.36 24.50
N TRP A 55 -7.08 -3.64 23.76
CA TRP A 55 -8.43 -3.26 24.18
C TRP A 55 -8.99 -4.28 25.18
N PRO A 56 -9.63 -3.85 26.28
CA PRO A 56 -10.47 -4.75 27.06
C PRO A 56 -11.64 -5.23 26.20
N VAL A 57 -12.03 -6.51 26.32
CA VAL A 57 -13.16 -7.05 25.56
C VAL A 57 -14.43 -6.27 25.91
N GLY A 58 -15.06 -5.65 24.90
CA GLY A 58 -16.25 -4.80 25.09
C GLY A 58 -15.96 -3.38 25.57
N GLY A 59 -14.70 -2.95 25.66
CA GLY A 59 -14.32 -1.57 26.01
C GLY A 59 -13.26 -1.00 25.08
N PHE A 60 -12.75 0.19 25.42
CA PHE A 60 -11.75 0.96 24.68
C PHE A 60 -10.44 1.03 25.50
N PRO A 61 -9.27 1.17 24.86
CA PRO A 61 -7.99 1.26 25.56
C PRO A 61 -7.72 2.70 25.99
N ASP A 62 -6.75 2.87 26.89
CA ASP A 62 -6.22 4.19 27.27
C ASP A 62 -4.96 4.59 26.48
N LYS A 63 -4.30 3.62 25.81
CA LYS A 63 -3.00 3.82 25.13
C LYS A 63 -2.85 2.91 23.92
N SER A 64 -1.91 3.24 23.05
CA SER A 64 -1.51 2.44 21.89
C SER A 64 -0.65 1.23 22.30
N PHE A 65 -0.93 0.08 21.69
CA PHE A 65 -0.25 -1.19 21.98
C PHE A 65 0.57 -1.68 20.78
N GLY A 66 1.45 -2.65 21.03
CA GLY A 66 2.25 -3.41 20.07
C GLY A 66 3.14 -2.63 19.08
N ARG A 67 3.71 -1.52 19.56
CA ARG A 67 4.80 -0.78 18.90
C ARG A 67 5.98 -1.67 18.49
N ASP A 68 6.25 -2.72 19.26
CA ASP A 68 7.29 -3.72 18.99
C ASP A 68 7.09 -4.42 17.63
N ILE A 69 5.86 -4.77 17.28
CA ILE A 69 5.49 -5.33 15.98
C ILE A 69 5.75 -4.31 14.88
N VAL A 70 5.35 -3.04 15.08
CA VAL A 70 5.55 -1.98 14.07
C VAL A 70 7.04 -1.71 13.83
N ASP A 71 7.83 -1.63 14.90
CA ASP A 71 9.28 -1.39 14.79
C ASP A 71 10.03 -2.56 14.17
N ALA A 72 9.61 -3.80 14.48
CA ALA A 72 10.15 -4.99 13.83
C ALA A 72 9.81 -5.01 12.34
N HIS A 73 8.56 -4.73 11.97
CA HIS A 73 8.12 -4.63 10.58
C HIS A 73 8.89 -3.55 9.82
N TYR A 74 9.08 -2.37 10.41
CA TYR A 74 9.80 -1.26 9.80
C TYR A 74 11.24 -1.65 9.46
N LYS A 75 11.96 -2.23 10.43
CA LYS A 75 13.33 -2.71 10.22
C LYS A 75 13.40 -3.85 9.20
N ALA A 76 12.44 -4.77 9.21
CA ALA A 76 12.38 -5.86 8.25
C ALA A 76 12.14 -5.35 6.81
N CYS A 77 11.28 -4.34 6.63
CA CYS A 77 11.06 -3.70 5.34
C CYS A 77 12.32 -2.99 4.83
N LEU A 78 13.00 -2.23 5.68
CA LEU A 78 14.28 -1.58 5.33
C LEU A 78 15.32 -2.62 4.92
N TYR A 79 15.47 -3.69 5.70
CA TYR A 79 16.41 -4.77 5.40
C TYR A 79 16.08 -5.48 4.07
N ALA A 80 14.80 -5.66 3.77
CA ALA A 80 14.33 -6.26 2.52
C ALA A 80 14.44 -5.33 1.30
N GLY A 81 14.89 -4.08 1.47
CA GLY A 81 15.01 -3.09 0.40
C GLY A 81 13.68 -2.47 -0.03
N ILE A 82 12.63 -2.56 0.80
CA ILE A 82 11.36 -1.87 0.57
C ILE A 82 11.58 -0.38 0.89
N ASN A 83 11.09 0.49 0.01
CA ASN A 83 11.12 1.94 0.20
C ASN A 83 10.05 2.39 1.21
N ILE A 84 10.15 1.90 2.44
CA ILE A 84 9.29 2.28 3.55
C ILE A 84 9.70 3.67 4.05
N SER A 85 8.77 4.62 3.98
CA SER A 85 9.06 6.04 4.24
C SER A 85 8.62 6.52 5.62
N GLY A 86 7.77 5.76 6.31
CA GLY A 86 7.37 6.12 7.67
C GLY A 86 6.46 5.09 8.33
N ILE A 87 6.26 5.32 9.63
CA ILE A 87 5.30 4.65 10.50
C ILE A 87 4.67 5.69 11.42
N ASN A 88 3.36 5.67 11.59
CA ASN A 88 2.67 6.62 12.47
C ASN A 88 1.38 6.00 13.05
N GLY A 89 0.71 6.78 13.91
CA GLY A 89 -0.56 6.36 14.53
C GLY A 89 -0.39 5.13 15.42
N GLU A 90 -1.50 4.42 15.67
CA GLU A 90 -1.39 3.12 16.35
C GLU A 90 -0.75 2.08 15.42
N TRP A 91 -1.08 2.09 14.13
CA TRP A 91 -0.77 1.02 13.18
C TRP A 91 -0.83 1.49 11.72
N GLU A 92 0.11 2.32 11.27
CA GLU A 92 0.20 2.74 9.87
C GLU A 92 1.66 2.68 9.40
N PHE A 93 1.89 2.27 8.15
CA PHE A 93 3.17 2.43 7.47
C PHE A 93 2.99 3.00 6.07
N GLN A 94 3.96 3.77 5.60
CA GLN A 94 3.95 4.35 4.25
C GLN A 94 5.04 3.71 3.40
N VAL A 95 4.73 3.36 2.15
CA VAL A 95 5.72 2.92 1.15
C VAL A 95 5.72 3.91 0.00
N GLY A 96 6.89 4.41 -0.36
CA GLY A 96 7.11 5.30 -1.48
C GLY A 96 7.81 6.62 -1.09
N PRO A 97 8.10 7.48 -2.08
CA PRO A 97 7.63 7.39 -3.46
C PRO A 97 8.25 6.22 -4.23
N SER A 98 7.41 5.45 -4.93
CA SER A 98 7.80 4.31 -5.76
C SER A 98 7.18 4.44 -7.16
N ILE A 99 7.96 4.10 -8.19
CA ILE A 99 7.58 4.35 -9.59
C ILE A 99 6.74 3.19 -10.13
N GLY A 100 5.58 3.50 -10.71
CA GLY A 100 4.74 2.58 -11.49
C GLY A 100 4.51 1.23 -10.81
N ILE A 101 4.82 0.14 -11.53
CA ILE A 101 4.55 -1.23 -11.08
C ILE A 101 5.24 -1.60 -9.76
N SER A 102 6.38 -0.95 -9.44
CA SER A 102 7.14 -1.22 -8.22
C SER A 102 6.40 -0.81 -6.95
N ALA A 103 5.48 0.16 -7.03
CA ALA A 103 4.64 0.57 -5.91
C ALA A 103 3.74 -0.60 -5.44
N GLY A 104 3.14 -1.32 -6.39
CA GLY A 104 2.33 -2.50 -6.10
C GLY A 104 3.15 -3.67 -5.55
N ASP A 105 4.30 -3.95 -6.17
CA ASP A 105 5.22 -5.01 -5.72
C ASP A 105 5.65 -4.79 -4.28
N GLN A 106 6.06 -3.57 -3.93
CA GLN A 106 6.55 -3.26 -2.60
C GLN A 106 5.44 -3.27 -1.54
N ILE A 107 4.23 -2.79 -1.84
CA ILE A 107 3.10 -2.88 -0.89
C ILE A 107 2.71 -4.35 -0.64
N TRP A 108 2.69 -5.21 -1.65
CA TRP A 108 2.39 -6.63 -1.45
C TRP A 108 3.46 -7.34 -0.60
N VAL A 109 4.74 -7.05 -0.83
CA VAL A 109 5.81 -7.64 -0.01
C VAL A 109 5.79 -7.06 1.40
N ALA A 110 5.58 -5.75 1.58
CA ALA A 110 5.40 -5.14 2.90
C ALA A 110 4.20 -5.76 3.63
N ARG A 111 3.13 -6.08 2.87
CA ARG A 111 1.96 -6.84 3.32
C ARG A 111 2.31 -8.18 3.92
N TYR A 112 3.01 -8.97 3.13
CA TYR A 112 3.52 -10.27 3.54
C TYR A 112 4.44 -10.22 4.77
N ILE A 113 5.40 -9.28 4.81
CA ILE A 113 6.32 -9.14 5.96
C ILE A 113 5.54 -8.81 7.23
N LEU A 114 4.54 -7.92 7.16
CA LEU A 114 3.72 -7.64 8.34
C LEU A 114 2.81 -8.82 8.66
N GLU A 115 2.22 -9.56 7.72
CA GLU A 115 1.39 -10.74 8.04
C GLU A 115 2.17 -11.83 8.78
N GLY A 116 3.45 -11.99 8.47
CA GLY A 116 4.38 -12.79 9.27
C GLY A 116 4.56 -12.28 10.71
N VAL A 117 4.09 -11.07 11.01
CA VAL A 117 4.26 -10.32 12.27
C VAL A 117 2.89 -9.88 12.89
N ALA A 118 1.77 -9.77 12.14
CA ALA A 118 0.54 -9.00 12.46
C ALA A 118 -0.53 -8.88 11.31
N ASN A 119 -1.83 -8.54 11.57
CA ASN A 119 -2.95 -8.48 10.57
C ASN A 119 -3.56 -7.06 10.31
N ARG A 120 -4.30 -6.80 9.20
CA ARG A 120 -4.23 -5.55 8.35
C ARG A 120 -5.47 -4.68 7.98
N GLY A 121 -5.25 -3.40 7.56
CA GLY A 121 -6.19 -2.47 6.84
C GLY A 121 -5.92 -0.91 6.81
N ALA A 122 -5.70 -0.25 5.64
CA ALA A 122 -5.32 1.18 5.27
C ALA A 122 -6.28 2.45 5.30
N SER A 123 -5.69 3.69 5.35
CA SER A 123 -6.21 5.04 4.94
C SER A 123 -5.09 6.04 4.51
N ILE A 124 -5.43 7.25 4.00
CA ILE A 124 -4.61 8.23 3.21
C ILE A 124 -5.01 9.73 3.57
N ARG A 125 -4.20 10.83 3.47
CA ARG A 125 -4.45 12.32 3.73
C ARG A 125 -3.62 13.46 2.93
N VAL A 126 -4.25 14.51 2.35
CA VAL A 126 -3.58 15.61 1.56
C VAL A 126 -2.73 16.60 2.40
N GLY A 127 -1.49 16.88 1.97
CA GLY A 127 -0.56 17.84 2.61
C GLY A 127 -0.70 19.31 2.16
N ARG A 128 -0.66 20.25 3.12
CA ARG A 128 -0.78 21.71 2.88
C ARG A 128 0.39 22.33 2.10
N GLU A 129 1.51 21.63 2.01
CA GLU A 129 2.74 22.12 1.36
C GLU A 129 2.64 22.11 -0.18
N THR A 130 1.89 21.17 -0.77
CA THR A 130 1.64 21.12 -2.23
C THR A 130 0.98 22.40 -2.72
N GLU A 131 0.00 22.93 -1.97
CA GLU A 131 -0.71 24.16 -2.32
C GLU A 131 0.21 25.38 -2.28
N GLN A 132 1.03 25.51 -1.23
CA GLN A 132 1.94 26.63 -1.05
C GLN A 132 3.01 26.71 -2.14
N ASN A 133 3.47 25.55 -2.61
CA ASN A 133 4.58 25.46 -3.58
C ASN A 133 4.12 25.50 -5.04
N GLY A 134 2.82 25.41 -5.32
CA GLY A 134 2.27 25.35 -6.69
C GLY A 134 2.69 24.10 -7.49
N LYS A 135 3.27 23.11 -6.81
CA LYS A 135 3.74 21.83 -7.35
C LYS A 135 3.77 20.80 -6.22
N GLY A 136 3.63 19.52 -6.57
CA GLY A 136 3.69 18.42 -5.62
C GLY A 136 2.85 17.25 -6.07
N TYR A 137 2.18 16.60 -5.12
CA TYR A 137 1.28 15.49 -5.37
C TYR A 137 -0.10 15.76 -4.77
N PHE A 138 -1.13 15.20 -5.38
CA PHE A 138 -2.45 15.08 -4.79
C PHE A 138 -2.61 13.68 -4.21
N GLU A 139 -3.71 13.46 -3.52
CA GLU A 139 -3.84 12.23 -2.77
C GLU A 139 -5.28 11.74 -2.73
N ASP A 140 -5.47 10.48 -3.12
CA ASP A 140 -6.77 9.84 -3.28
C ASP A 140 -7.12 9.01 -2.05
N ARG A 141 -8.07 9.50 -1.24
CA ARG A 141 -8.50 8.88 0.02
C ARG A 141 -9.61 7.83 -0.13
N ARG A 142 -10.03 7.53 -1.36
CA ARG A 142 -11.12 6.57 -1.65
C ARG A 142 -10.72 5.11 -1.50
N PRO A 143 -9.48 4.68 -1.82
CA PRO A 143 -9.10 3.28 -1.72
C PRO A 143 -9.23 2.75 -0.30
N ALA A 144 -9.95 1.65 -0.17
CA ALA A 144 -10.12 0.99 1.11
C ALA A 144 -8.84 0.32 1.58
N SER A 145 -8.88 0.02 2.86
CA SER A 145 -7.85 -0.58 3.67
C SER A 145 -7.22 -1.87 3.09
N ASN A 146 -8.04 -2.61 2.36
CA ASN A 146 -7.81 -3.91 1.75
C ASN A 146 -7.69 -3.86 0.22
N MET A 147 -7.54 -2.67 -0.37
CA MET A 147 -7.44 -2.51 -1.82
C MET A 147 -6.27 -3.31 -2.42
N ASP A 148 -6.37 -3.68 -3.71
CA ASP A 148 -5.25 -4.24 -4.46
C ASP A 148 -4.42 -3.09 -5.05
N PRO A 149 -3.14 -2.93 -4.66
CA PRO A 149 -2.33 -1.79 -5.10
C PRO A 149 -2.11 -1.81 -6.61
N TYR A 150 -2.12 -2.97 -7.27
CA TYR A 150 -1.97 -3.02 -8.73
C TYR A 150 -3.15 -2.37 -9.43
N VAL A 151 -4.37 -2.66 -8.96
CA VAL A 151 -5.60 -2.11 -9.54
C VAL A 151 -5.65 -0.60 -9.32
N VAL A 152 -5.46 -0.14 -8.08
CA VAL A 152 -5.59 1.29 -7.74
C VAL A 152 -4.55 2.13 -8.48
N THR A 153 -3.28 1.74 -8.41
CA THR A 153 -2.21 2.53 -9.04
C THR A 153 -2.36 2.58 -10.55
N SER A 154 -2.65 1.45 -11.22
CA SER A 154 -2.80 1.44 -12.67
C SER A 154 -4.04 2.18 -13.14
N MET A 155 -5.16 2.08 -12.41
CA MET A 155 -6.39 2.80 -12.76
C MET A 155 -6.21 4.32 -12.63
N ILE A 156 -5.46 4.78 -11.63
CA ILE A 156 -5.10 6.21 -11.51
C ILE A 156 -4.30 6.64 -12.74
N ALA A 157 -3.21 5.94 -13.07
CA ALA A 157 -2.39 6.27 -14.25
C ALA A 157 -3.20 6.26 -15.55
N GLU A 158 -4.02 5.23 -15.76
CA GLU A 158 -4.87 5.10 -16.94
C GLU A 158 -5.85 6.28 -17.05
N THR A 159 -6.52 6.63 -15.94
CA THR A 159 -7.51 7.72 -15.93
C THR A 159 -6.85 9.09 -16.11
N THR A 160 -5.66 9.31 -15.55
CA THR A 160 -5.01 10.64 -15.56
C THR A 160 -4.13 10.88 -16.77
N ILE A 161 -3.65 9.83 -17.45
CA ILE A 161 -2.68 9.94 -18.56
C ILE A 161 -3.28 9.48 -19.89
N LEU A 162 -3.98 8.33 -19.90
CA LEU A 162 -4.37 7.66 -21.14
C LEU A 162 -5.80 7.98 -21.58
N TRP A 163 -6.70 8.20 -20.61
CA TRP A 163 -8.10 8.44 -20.91
C TRP A 163 -8.31 9.78 -21.63
N LYS A 164 -9.11 9.74 -22.70
CA LYS A 164 -9.59 10.92 -23.43
C LYS A 164 -11.12 10.93 -23.41
N PRO A 165 -11.76 12.03 -22.98
CA PRO A 165 -13.21 12.17 -22.96
C PRO A 165 -13.87 12.12 -24.34
#